data_AF-A0A4Q0M437-F1
#
_entry.id   AF-A0A4Q0M437-F1
#
_cell.length_a   1.000
_cell.length_b   1.000
_cell.length_c   1.000
_cell.angle_alpha   90.00
_cell.angle_beta   90.00
_cell.angle_gamma   90.00
#
_symmetry.space_group_name_H-M   'P 1'
#
loop_
_entity.id
_entity.type
_entity.pdbx_description
1 polymer ?
#
loop_
_entity_poly.entity_id
_entity_poly.type
_entity_poly.pdbx_seq_one_letter_code
_entity_poly.pdbx_strand_id
1 'polypeptide(L)' 'MKVTIEIDSKNDFKKLTALFKSLDIDSIEVVSNDDIAGPAPVKRGNKKIDPNDLFGIWADNPRSLDAIRKDAWHRS' A
#
# COMPACT_ATOMS: atom_id res chain seq x y z
N MET A 1 16.04 -6.48 25.11
CA MET A 1 16.22 -5.11 24.61
C MET A 1 16.16 -5.18 23.08
N LYS A 2 15.38 -4.31 22.44
CA LYS A 2 15.22 -4.29 20.96
C LYS A 2 15.71 -2.94 20.45
N VAL A 3 16.58 -2.94 19.46
CA VAL A 3 17.11 -1.74 18.80
C VAL A 3 16.76 -1.82 17.32
N THR A 4 16.19 -0.75 16.78
CA THR A 4 15.88 -0.61 15.35
C THR A 4 16.85 0.39 14.74
N ILE A 5 17.47 0.05 13.62
CA ILE A 5 18.43 0.92 12.92
C ILE A 5 17.90 1.14 11.50
N GLU A 6 17.66 2.40 11.15
CA GLU A 6 17.28 2.81 9.80
C GLU A 6 18.53 3.22 9.02
N ILE A 7 18.63 2.82 7.75
CA ILE A 7 19.81 3.02 6.92
C ILE A 7 19.39 3.51 5.53
N ASP A 8 19.86 4.69 5.17
CA ASP A 8 19.45 5.37 3.92
C ASP A 8 20.26 4.94 2.69
N SER A 9 21.37 4.21 2.89
CA SER A 9 22.28 3.85 1.81
C SER A 9 22.79 2.41 1.87
N LYS A 10 22.89 1.78 0.69
CA LYS A 10 23.45 0.42 0.54
C LYS A 10 24.92 0.34 0.97
N ASN A 11 25.65 1.46 0.90
CA ASN A 11 27.05 1.52 1.32
C ASN A 11 27.17 1.45 2.84
N ASP A 12 26.30 2.13 3.57
CA ASP A 12 26.35 2.15 5.03
C ASP A 12 25.86 0.82 5.62
N PHE A 13 24.91 0.15 4.96
CA PHE A 13 24.55 -1.24 5.30
C PHE A 13 25.74 -2.21 5.19
N LYS A 14 26.60 -2.06 4.17
CA LYS A 14 27.81 -2.88 4.02
C LYS A 14 28.82 -2.65 5.14
N LYS A 15 29.00 -1.40 5.57
CA LYS A 15 29.90 -1.07 6.69
C LYS A 15 29.36 -1.63 8.01
N LEU A 16 28.05 -1.51 8.23
CA LEU A 16 27.39 -2.03 9.43
C LEU A 16 27.49 -3.56 9.51
N THR A 17 27.24 -4.26 8.40
CA THR A 17 27.38 -5.73 8.35
C THR A 17 28.82 -6.19 8.53
N ALA A 18 29.82 -5.43 8.05
CA ALA A 18 31.22 -5.70 8.34
C ALA A 18 31.56 -5.49 9.83
N LEU A 19 30.99 -4.48 10.46
CA LEU A 19 31.16 -4.23 11.90
C LEU A 19 30.54 -5.35 12.75
N PHE A 20 29.34 -5.82 12.42
CA PHE A 20 28.72 -6.93 13.15
C PHE A 20 29.53 -8.23 13.05
N LYS A 21 30.11 -8.51 11.87
CA LYS A 21 31.05 -9.62 11.70
C LYS A 21 32.30 -9.47 12.57
N SER A 22 32.82 -8.26 12.73
CA SER A 22 33.98 -8.01 13.60
C SER A 22 33.69 -8.18 15.10
N LEU A 23 32.41 -8.17 15.48
CA LEU A 23 31.93 -8.33 16.85
C LEU A 23 31.45 -9.76 17.16
N ASP A 24 31.71 -10.72 16.26
CA ASP A 24 31.30 -12.13 16.40
C ASP A 24 29.76 -12.29 16.55
N ILE A 25 29.00 -11.39 15.92
CA ILE A 25 27.54 -11.48 15.87
C ILE A 25 27.15 -12.34 14.67
N ASP A 26 26.88 -13.62 14.94
CA ASP A 26 26.59 -14.61 13.89
C ASP A 26 25.14 -14.60 13.41
N SER A 27 24.20 -14.11 14.23
CA SER A 27 22.77 -14.11 13.90
C SER A 27 22.28 -12.69 13.54
N ILE A 28 22.20 -12.42 12.24
CA ILE A 28 21.62 -11.16 11.71
C ILE A 28 20.41 -11.53 10.86
N GLU A 29 19.22 -11.16 11.32
CA GLU A 29 17.99 -11.24 10.52
C GLU A 29 17.78 -9.90 9.82
N VAL A 30 17.88 -9.89 8.49
CA VAL A 30 17.62 -8.70 7.68
C VAL A 30 16.16 -8.73 7.28
N VAL A 31 15.34 -7.86 7.88
CA VAL A 31 13.93 -7.71 7.53
C VAL A 31 13.81 -6.57 6.53
N SER A 32 13.56 -6.90 5.27
CA SER A 32 13.30 -5.92 4.21
C SER A 32 11.83 -5.46 4.28
N ASN A 33 11.57 -4.17 4.12
CA ASN A 33 10.18 -3.68 4.00
C ASN A 33 9.47 -4.22 2.75
N ASP A 34 10.23 -4.67 1.74
CA ASP A 34 9.69 -5.31 0.53
C ASP A 34 9.02 -6.67 0.83
N ASP A 35 9.42 -7.36 1.91
CA ASP A 35 8.83 -8.64 2.32
C ASP A 35 7.44 -8.46 2.98
N ILE A 36 7.11 -7.23 3.41
CA ILE A 36 5.79 -6.86 3.96
C ILE A 36 4.82 -6.51 2.82
N ALA A 37 5.35 -6.09 1.67
CA ALA A 37 4.61 -5.68 0.49
C ALA A 37 4.72 -6.72 -0.64
N GLY A 38 4.43 -7.99 -0.32
CA GLY A 38 4.11 -8.97 -1.37
C GLY A 38 3.03 -8.39 -2.30
N PRO A 39 3.04 -8.71 -3.61
CA PRO A 39 2.08 -8.14 -4.55
C PRO A 39 0.67 -8.32 -3.99
N ALA A 40 -0.02 -7.20 -3.76
CA ALA A 40 -1.34 -7.23 -3.16
C ALA A 40 -2.17 -8.26 -3.94
N PRO A 41 -2.73 -9.30 -3.27
CA PRO A 41 -3.42 -10.36 -3.98
C PRO A 41 -4.54 -9.73 -4.79
N VAL A 42 -4.44 -9.84 -6.12
CA VAL A 42 -5.47 -9.32 -7.03
C VAL A 42 -6.73 -10.14 -6.79
N LYS A 43 -7.61 -9.62 -5.94
CA LYS A 43 -8.89 -10.26 -5.64
C LYS A 43 -9.77 -10.15 -6.88
N ARG A 44 -10.28 -11.29 -7.36
CA ARG A 44 -11.34 -11.29 -8.38
C ARG A 44 -12.56 -10.62 -7.79
N GLY A 45 -13.01 -9.53 -8.41
CA GLY A 45 -14.25 -8.85 -8.03
C GLY A 45 -15.45 -9.79 -8.16
N ASN A 46 -16.46 -9.58 -7.32
CA ASN A 46 -17.72 -10.32 -7.39
C ASN A 46 -18.49 -9.92 -8.66
N LYS A 47 -18.55 -10.83 -9.65
CA LYS A 47 -19.28 -10.61 -10.92
C LYS A 47 -20.77 -10.94 -10.85
N LYS A 48 -21.29 -11.31 -9.67
CA LYS A 48 -22.71 -11.61 -9.46
C LYS A 48 -23.52 -10.39 -9.00
N ILE A 49 -22.89 -9.23 -8.88
CA ILE A 49 -23.61 -8.01 -8.48
C ILE A 49 -24.51 -7.60 -9.64
N ASP A 50 -25.80 -7.42 -9.37
CA ASP A 50 -26.76 -6.90 -10.35
C ASP A 50 -26.43 -5.43 -10.65
N PRO A 51 -26.14 -5.07 -11.91
CA PRO A 51 -25.89 -3.69 -12.30
C PRO A 51 -27.08 -2.77 -11.98
N ASN A 52 -28.31 -3.28 -11.98
CA ASN A 52 -29.49 -2.50 -11.68
C ASN A 52 -29.57 -2.14 -10.19
N ASP A 53 -29.13 -3.02 -9.29
CA ASP A 53 -29.06 -2.69 -7.86
C ASP A 53 -27.98 -1.62 -7.58
N LEU A 54 -26.88 -1.63 -8.35
CA LEU A 54 -25.76 -0.71 -8.18
C LEU A 54 -25.99 0.66 -8.83
N PHE A 55 -26.54 0.66 -10.04
CA PHE A 55 -26.66 1.86 -10.89
C PHE A 55 -28.12 2.26 -11.14
N GLY A 56 -29.09 1.40 -10.85
CA GLY A 56 -30.51 1.67 -11.04
C GLY A 56 -31.07 2.72 -10.10
N ILE A 57 -30.40 3.02 -8.97
CA ILE A 57 -30.75 4.17 -8.11
C ILE A 57 -30.71 5.51 -8.87
N TRP A 58 -30.00 5.57 -10.00
CA TRP A 58 -29.90 6.75 -10.87
C TRP A 58 -30.74 6.62 -12.15
N ALA A 59 -31.46 5.51 -12.37
CA ALA A 59 -32.19 5.27 -13.60
C ALA A 59 -33.33 6.30 -13.80
N ASP A 60 -34.08 6.57 -12.73
CA ASP A 60 -35.19 7.51 -12.76
C ASP A 60 -34.75 8.97 -12.54
N ASN A 61 -33.56 9.18 -11.99
CA ASN A 61 -33.00 10.50 -11.69
C ASN A 61 -31.50 10.55 -12.07
N PRO A 62 -31.18 10.58 -13.38
CA PRO A 62 -29.80 10.59 -13.82
C PRO A 62 -29.10 11.87 -13.35
N ARG A 63 -28.00 11.72 -12.60
CA ARG A 63 -27.17 12.87 -12.21
C ARG A 63 -26.53 13.48 -13.45
N SER A 64 -26.69 14.79 -13.63
CA SER A 64 -25.91 15.52 -14.63
C SER A 64 -24.44 15.55 -14.22
N LEU A 65 -23.54 15.63 -15.21
CA LEU A 65 -22.09 15.75 -14.95
C LEU A 65 -21.78 16.95 -14.06
N ASP A 66 -22.51 18.05 -14.21
CA ASP A 66 -22.33 19.24 -13.40
C ASP A 66 -22.76 19.03 -11.93
N ALA A 67 -23.83 18.27 -11.69
CA ALA A 67 -24.24 17.88 -10.34
C ALA A 67 -23.19 16.99 -9.67
N ILE A 68 -22.64 16.01 -10.40
CA ILE A 68 -21.56 15.14 -9.89
C ILE A 68 -20.33 15.96 -9.53
N ARG A 69 -19.93 16.89 -10.39
CA ARG A 69 -18.76 17.76 -10.16
C ARG A 69 -18.96 18.67 -8.95
N LYS A 70 -20.16 19.23 -8.78
CA LYS A 70 -20.49 20.10 -7.64
C LYS A 70 -20.44 19.35 -6.31
N ASP A 71 -21.07 18.17 -6.25
CA ASP A 71 -21.08 17.33 -5.03
C ASP A 71 -19.69 16.79 -4.71
N ALA A 72 -18.98 16.26 -5.71
CA ALA A 72 -17.71 15.57 -5.48
C ALA A 72 -16.58 16.55 -5.11
N TRP A 73 -16.55 17.73 -5.70
CA TRP A 73 -15.42 18.65 -5.58
C TRP A 73 -15.69 19.86 -4.70
N HIS A 74 -16.90 20.01 -4.12
CA HIS A 74 -17.30 21.14 -3.29
C HIS A 74 -16.80 22.50 -3.82
N ARG A 75 -16.76 22.67 -5.15
CA ARG A 75 -16.32 23.92 -5.76
C ARG A 75 -17.48 24.90 -5.62
N SER A 76 -17.39 25.74 -4.60
CA SER A 76 -18.18 26.96 -4.41
C SER A 76 -17.94 27.94 -5.56
#